data_AF-A0A2J6SPH7-F1
#
_entry.id   AF-A0A2J6SPH7-F1
#
_cell.length_a   1.000
_cell.length_b   1.000
_cell.length_c   1.000
_cell.angle_alpha   90.00
_cell.angle_beta   90.00
_cell.angle_gamma   90.00
#
_symmetry.space_group_name_H-M   'P 1'
#
loop_
_entity.id
_entity.type
_entity.pdbx_description
1 polymer ?
#
loop_
_entity_poly.entity_id
_entity_poly.type
_entity_poly.pdbx_seq_one_letter_code
_entity_poly.pdbx_strand_id
1 'polypeptide(L)'
;MDPGTALAIVGLGLDAVKDLHSYYVVWKDRDRDVEEVGQQLIWLMNLFQTMQITLKQDDLNPAQVQMICGSIKKCEEIITKLKVKLAKVKREGDPRTLLKKLDDQRRRALYPFKKGTIGGLLDLIDSCKEEMKMVIPLLNL
;
A
#
# COMPACT_ATOMS: atom_id res chain seq x y z
N MET A 1 -15.19 -5.86 -14.77
CA MET A 1 -14.22 -4.75 -14.71
C MET A 1 -13.36 -4.91 -15.95
N ASP A 2 -13.32 -3.89 -16.78
CA ASP A 2 -12.44 -3.85 -17.96
C ASP A 2 -11.00 -3.47 -17.57
N PRO A 3 -10.00 -3.74 -18.43
CA PRO A 3 -8.59 -3.45 -18.13
C PRO A 3 -8.29 -1.97 -17.87
N GLY A 4 -9.00 -1.06 -18.53
CA GLY A 4 -8.83 0.39 -18.35
C GLY A 4 -9.24 0.83 -16.95
N THR A 5 -10.40 0.37 -16.48
CA THR A 5 -10.85 0.59 -15.10
C THR A 5 -9.89 -0.05 -14.08
N ALA A 6 -9.41 -1.28 -14.36
CA ALA A 6 -8.46 -1.96 -13.49
C ALA A 6 -7.13 -1.19 -13.36
N LEU A 7 -6.59 -0.68 -14.48
CA LEU A 7 -5.39 0.16 -14.50
C LEU A 7 -5.55 1.45 -13.68
N ALA A 8 -6.72 2.09 -13.78
CA ALA A 8 -7.03 3.28 -13.00
C ALA A 8 -7.06 3.00 -11.49
N ILE A 9 -7.72 1.91 -11.07
CA ILE A 9 -7.80 1.50 -9.66
C ILE A 9 -6.41 1.17 -9.11
N VAL A 10 -5.60 0.38 -9.84
CA VAL A 10 -4.24 0.06 -9.41
C VAL A 10 -3.37 1.32 -9.35
N GLY A 11 -3.54 2.27 -10.27
CA GLY A 11 -2.85 3.56 -10.22
C GLY A 11 -3.16 4.34 -8.93
N LEU A 12 -4.44 4.42 -8.56
CA LEU A 12 -4.85 5.05 -7.30
C LEU A 12 -4.28 4.33 -6.08
N GLY A 13 -4.22 3.00 -6.12
CA GLY A 13 -3.56 2.20 -5.09
C GLY A 13 -2.08 2.49 -4.99
N LEU A 14 -1.37 2.49 -6.11
CA LEU A 14 0.07 2.75 -6.19
C LEU A 14 0.43 4.12 -5.63
N ASP A 15 -0.32 5.16 -5.99
CA ASP A 15 -0.10 6.52 -5.48
C ASP A 15 -0.33 6.59 -3.96
N ALA A 16 -1.40 5.95 -3.46
CA ALA A 16 -1.67 5.91 -2.03
C ALA A 16 -0.56 5.20 -1.23
N VAL A 17 -0.05 4.08 -1.75
CA VAL A 17 1.02 3.31 -1.09
C VAL A 17 2.36 4.06 -1.17
N LYS A 18 2.68 4.72 -2.29
CA LYS A 18 3.87 5.60 -2.41
C LYS A 18 3.84 6.72 -1.37
N ASP A 19 2.70 7.37 -1.21
CA ASP A 19 2.52 8.44 -0.25
C ASP A 19 2.61 7.94 1.21
N LEU A 20 2.03 6.77 1.51
CA LEU A 20 2.18 6.12 2.81
C LEU A 20 3.64 5.79 3.09
N HIS A 21 4.35 5.21 2.12
CA HIS A 21 5.77 4.87 2.26
C HIS A 21 6.61 6.13 2.48
N SER A 22 6.36 7.20 1.70
CA SER A 22 7.02 8.50 1.88
C SER A 22 6.80 9.08 3.27
N TYR A 23 5.60 8.89 3.83
CA TYR A 23 5.31 9.29 5.20
C TYR A 23 6.09 8.44 6.22
N TYR A 24 6.04 7.12 6.10
CA TYR A 24 6.60 6.18 7.08
C TYR A 24 8.13 6.06 7.04
N VAL A 25 8.77 6.25 5.88
CA VAL A 25 10.23 6.13 5.75
C VAL A 25 10.98 7.17 6.59
N VAL A 26 10.38 8.32 6.87
CA VAL A 26 10.95 9.36 7.76
C VAL A 26 11.11 8.86 9.20
N TRP A 27 10.32 7.86 9.58
CA TRP A 27 10.25 7.31 10.93
C TRP A 27 10.98 5.98 11.10
N LYS A 28 11.61 5.45 10.03
CA LYS A 28 12.17 4.08 9.97
C LYS A 28 13.14 3.74 11.12
N ASP A 29 13.97 4.71 11.52
CA ASP A 29 15.00 4.49 12.56
C ASP A 29 14.44 4.66 13.98
N ARG A 30 13.14 4.93 14.11
CA ARG A 30 12.49 5.18 15.41
C ARG A 30 11.81 3.95 15.95
N ASP A 31 11.27 3.06 15.11
CA ASP A 31 10.51 1.92 15.61
C ASP A 31 10.55 0.74 14.63
N ARG A 32 10.76 -0.47 15.16
CA ARG A 32 10.84 -1.69 14.36
C ARG A 32 9.52 -1.97 13.63
N ASP A 33 8.39 -1.70 14.28
CA ASP A 33 7.07 -1.91 13.67
C ASP A 33 6.86 -0.94 12.48
N VAL A 34 7.49 0.25 12.54
CA VAL A 34 7.45 1.22 11.44
C VAL A 34 8.38 0.84 10.30
N GLU A 35 9.56 0.31 10.62
CA GLU A 35 10.45 -0.27 9.61
C GLU A 35 9.75 -1.42 8.86
N GLU A 36 9.07 -2.32 9.58
CA GLU A 36 8.28 -3.40 9.00
C GLU A 36 7.18 -2.86 8.06
N VAL A 37 6.38 -1.89 8.52
CA VAL A 37 5.39 -1.22 7.65
C VAL A 37 6.04 -0.65 6.40
N GLY A 38 7.20 -0.01 6.52
CA GLY A 38 7.97 0.51 5.38
C GLY A 38 8.29 -0.58 4.35
N GLN A 39 8.82 -1.72 4.80
CA GLN A 39 9.14 -2.85 3.92
C GLN A 39 7.88 -3.45 3.26
N GLN A 40 6.80 -3.60 4.02
CA GLN A 40 5.53 -4.12 3.48
C GLN A 40 4.90 -3.17 2.46
N LEU A 41 5.04 -1.85 2.64
CA LEU A 41 4.60 -0.86 1.66
C LEU A 41 5.43 -0.92 0.37
N ILE A 42 6.76 -1.14 0.45
CA ILE A 42 7.61 -1.35 -0.74
C ILE A 42 7.13 -2.58 -1.52
N TRP A 43 6.88 -3.69 -0.83
CA TRP A 43 6.37 -4.90 -1.47
C TRP A 43 5.05 -4.63 -2.21
N LEU A 44 4.12 -3.92 -1.57
CA LEU A 44 2.83 -3.59 -2.17
C LEU A 44 2.96 -2.62 -3.35
N MET A 45 3.90 -1.66 -3.30
CA MET A 45 4.23 -0.79 -4.44
C MET A 45 4.69 -1.61 -5.64
N ASN A 46 5.62 -2.55 -5.42
CA ASN A 46 6.14 -3.41 -6.48
C ASN A 46 5.03 -4.25 -7.09
N LEU A 47 4.16 -4.84 -6.27
CA LEU A 47 2.99 -5.59 -6.75
C LEU A 47 2.10 -4.73 -7.66
N PHE A 48 1.72 -3.53 -7.22
CA PHE A 48 0.86 -2.63 -7.98
C PHE A 48 1.55 -2.15 -9.27
N GLN A 49 2.83 -1.85 -9.23
CA GLN A 49 3.60 -1.46 -10.41
C GLN A 49 3.70 -2.60 -11.43
N THR A 50 4.01 -3.82 -10.99
CA THR A 50 4.07 -4.99 -11.86
C THR A 50 2.71 -5.26 -12.50
N MET A 51 1.60 -5.14 -11.76
CA MET A 51 0.27 -5.26 -12.35
C MET A 51 -0.02 -4.22 -13.44
N GLN A 52 0.38 -2.96 -13.24
CA GLN A 52 0.22 -1.94 -14.28
C GLN A 52 1.04 -2.25 -15.52
N ILE A 53 2.25 -2.77 -15.35
CA ILE A 53 3.12 -3.16 -16.47
C ILE A 53 2.51 -4.34 -17.21
N THR A 54 2.11 -5.39 -16.48
CA THR A 54 1.47 -6.58 -17.04
C THR A 54 0.21 -6.19 -17.81
N LEU A 55 -0.75 -5.48 -17.21
CA LEU A 55 -2.01 -5.09 -17.88
C LEU A 55 -1.83 -4.21 -19.13
N LYS A 56 -0.65 -3.62 -19.34
CA LYS A 56 -0.32 -2.84 -20.55
C LYS A 56 0.36 -3.66 -21.65
N GLN A 57 0.64 -4.95 -21.41
CA GLN A 57 1.19 -5.84 -22.43
C GLN A 57 0.11 -6.18 -23.46
N ASP A 58 0.46 -6.05 -24.74
CA ASP A 58 -0.47 -6.28 -25.86
C ASP A 58 -0.76 -7.77 -26.11
N ASP A 59 0.07 -8.67 -25.60
CA ASP A 59 0.05 -10.12 -25.85
C ASP A 59 -0.51 -10.95 -24.68
N LEU A 60 -1.13 -10.31 -23.68
CA LEU A 60 -1.76 -11.00 -22.57
C LEU A 60 -2.93 -11.88 -23.02
N ASN A 61 -2.96 -13.12 -22.52
CA ASN A 61 -4.10 -14.00 -22.72
C ASN A 61 -5.36 -13.40 -22.06
N PRO A 62 -6.53 -13.36 -22.74
CA PRO A 62 -7.79 -12.88 -22.15
C PRO A 62 -8.14 -13.48 -20.78
N ALA A 63 -7.81 -14.75 -20.54
CA ALA A 63 -8.03 -15.40 -19.24
C ALA A 63 -7.15 -14.79 -18.13
N GLN A 64 -5.89 -14.46 -18.45
CA GLN A 64 -4.98 -13.80 -17.50
C GLN A 64 -5.47 -12.38 -17.20
N VAL A 65 -5.90 -11.63 -18.23
CA VAL A 65 -6.49 -10.29 -18.08
C VAL A 65 -7.69 -10.35 -17.13
N GLN A 66 -8.59 -11.33 -17.33
CA GLN A 66 -9.77 -11.49 -16.50
C GLN A 66 -9.43 -11.84 -15.05
N MET A 67 -8.43 -12.70 -14.81
CA MET A 67 -7.95 -13.03 -13.47
C MET A 67 -7.37 -11.80 -12.76
N ILE A 68 -6.50 -11.04 -13.43
CA ILE A 68 -5.89 -9.82 -12.88
C ILE A 68 -6.98 -8.79 -12.55
N CYS A 69 -7.89 -8.51 -13.49
CA CYS A 69 -9.01 -7.57 -13.27
C CYS A 69 -9.93 -8.05 -12.13
N GLY A 70 -10.14 -9.36 -12.01
CA GLY A 70 -10.91 -9.98 -10.93
C GLY A 70 -10.29 -9.73 -9.56
N SER A 71 -8.98 -9.95 -9.41
CA SER A 71 -8.26 -9.68 -8.15
C SER A 71 -8.20 -8.19 -7.83
N ILE A 72 -7.97 -7.31 -8.82
CA ILE A 72 -7.99 -5.85 -8.62
C ILE A 72 -9.34 -5.38 -8.09
N LYS A 73 -10.44 -5.92 -8.65
CA LYS A 73 -11.79 -5.61 -8.15
C LYS A 73 -11.95 -5.95 -6.67
N LYS A 74 -11.41 -7.08 -6.21
CA LYS A 74 -11.47 -7.44 -4.80
C LYS A 74 -10.58 -6.55 -3.92
N CYS A 75 -9.48 -6.03 -4.47
CA CYS A 75 -8.63 -5.07 -3.78
C CYS A 75 -9.15 -3.64 -3.74
N GLU A 76 -10.22 -3.30 -4.46
CA GLU A 76 -10.74 -1.92 -4.53
C GLU A 76 -11.12 -1.35 -3.15
N GLU A 77 -11.76 -2.17 -2.31
CA GLU A 77 -12.10 -1.78 -0.93
C GLU A 77 -10.84 -1.59 -0.08
N ILE A 78 -9.84 -2.46 -0.25
CA ILE A 78 -8.55 -2.37 0.46
C ILE A 78 -7.81 -1.09 0.08
N ILE A 79 -7.76 -0.75 -1.22
CA ILE A 79 -7.18 0.50 -1.73
C ILE A 79 -7.89 1.71 -1.13
N THR A 80 -9.22 1.65 -1.05
CA THR A 80 -10.01 2.71 -0.41
C THR A 80 -9.65 2.88 1.08
N LYS A 81 -9.49 1.78 1.81
CA LYS A 81 -9.06 1.80 3.22
C LYS A 81 -7.63 2.33 3.39
N LEU A 82 -6.71 1.99 2.49
CA LEU A 82 -5.35 2.55 2.47
C LEU A 82 -5.36 4.06 2.28
N LYS A 83 -6.19 4.59 1.36
CA LYS A 83 -6.39 6.03 1.16
C LYS A 83 -6.94 6.72 2.42
N VAL A 84 -7.87 6.07 3.13
CA VAL A 84 -8.38 6.60 4.40
C VAL A 84 -7.29 6.66 5.46
N LYS A 85 -6.44 5.62 5.57
CA LYS A 85 -5.29 5.62 6.49
C LYS A 85 -4.29 6.71 6.13
N LEU A 86 -3.99 6.88 4.84
CA LEU A 86 -3.14 7.95 4.33
C LEU A 86 -3.65 9.33 4.74
N ALA A 87 -4.95 9.58 4.53
CA ALA A 87 -5.57 10.85 4.93
C ALA A 87 -5.45 11.09 6.44
N LYS A 88 -5.58 10.05 7.27
CA LYS A 88 -5.42 10.16 8.71
C LYS A 88 -3.99 10.52 9.11
N VAL A 89 -2.98 9.83 8.57
CA VAL A 89 -1.58 10.15 8.92
C VAL A 89 -1.16 11.54 8.42
N LYS A 90 -1.62 11.96 7.24
CA LYS A 90 -1.34 13.32 6.71
C LYS A 90 -1.99 14.43 7.55
N ARG A 91 -3.13 14.18 8.20
CA ARG A 91 -3.78 15.16 9.09
C ARG A 91 -2.99 15.45 10.36
N GLU A 92 -2.13 14.53 10.79
CA GLU A 92 -1.27 14.73 11.96
C GLU A 92 -0.15 15.74 11.68
N GLY A 93 0.16 15.96 10.40
CA GLY A 93 1.15 16.93 9.93
C GLY A 93 2.30 16.30 9.16
N ASP A 94 3.24 17.14 8.76
CA ASP A 94 4.43 16.70 8.04
C ASP A 94 5.35 15.86 8.95
N PRO A 95 5.74 14.64 8.53
CA PRO A 95 6.49 13.72 9.38
C PRO A 95 7.87 14.26 9.78
N ARG A 96 8.53 15.08 8.94
CA ARG A 96 9.85 15.66 9.27
C ARG A 96 9.73 16.73 10.36
N THR A 97 8.66 17.52 10.30
CA THR A 97 8.35 18.53 11.31
C THR A 97 7.99 17.88 12.64
N LEU A 98 7.17 16.82 12.61
CA LEU A 98 6.83 16.05 13.80
C LEU A 98 8.06 15.34 14.40
N LEU A 99 8.91 14.76 13.56
CA LEU A 99 10.15 14.10 13.98
C LEU A 99 11.10 15.06 14.71
N LYS A 100 11.25 16.30 14.22
CA LYS A 100 12.07 17.34 14.88
C LYS A 100 11.55 17.74 16.25
N LYS A 101 10.25 17.59 16.50
CA LYS A 101 9.58 17.95 17.76
C LYS A 101 9.45 16.76 18.73
N LEU A 102 9.93 15.58 18.33
CA LEU A 102 9.73 14.36 19.09
C LEU A 102 10.88 14.12 20.07
N ASP A 103 10.60 14.32 21.36
CA ASP A 103 11.40 13.73 22.42
C ASP A 103 10.94 12.27 22.63
N ASP A 104 11.90 11.35 22.74
CA ASP A 104 11.70 9.89 22.63
C ASP A 104 10.67 9.30 23.63
N GLN A 105 10.27 10.05 24.65
CA GLN A 105 9.27 9.64 25.64
C GLN A 105 7.80 9.70 25.16
N ARG A 106 7.48 10.38 24.04
CA ARG A 106 6.09 10.54 23.56
C ARG A 106 5.74 9.76 22.29
N ARG A 107 6.69 9.03 21.70
CA ARG A 107 6.54 8.37 20.38
C ARG A 107 5.30 7.48 20.28
N ARG A 108 5.11 6.55 21.23
CA ARG A 108 4.03 5.55 21.19
C ARG A 108 2.61 6.15 21.24
N ALA A 109 2.46 7.38 21.70
CA ALA A 109 1.19 8.08 21.74
C ALA A 109 0.83 8.76 20.41
N LEU A 110 1.82 9.04 19.56
CA LEU A 110 1.58 9.66 18.26
C LEU A 110 0.86 8.70 17.32
N TYR A 111 -0.14 9.23 16.60
CA TYR A 111 -1.01 8.44 15.73
C TYR A 111 -0.28 7.51 14.75
N PRO A 112 0.83 7.91 14.08
CA PRO A 112 1.58 7.03 13.18
C PRO A 112 2.16 5.79 13.86
N PHE A 113 2.47 5.88 15.15
CA PHE A 113 3.09 4.83 15.96
C PHE A 113 2.09 4.07 16.82
N LYS A 114 0.81 4.46 16.83
CA LYS A 114 -0.22 3.72 17.57
C LYS A 114 -0.29 2.31 17.00
N LYS A 115 -0.19 1.30 17.87
CA LYS A 115 -0.24 -0.12 17.47
C LYS A 115 -1.43 -0.45 16.57
N GLY A 116 -2.62 0.10 16.85
CA GLY A 116 -3.79 -0.11 15.99
C GLY A 116 -3.71 0.59 14.62
N THR A 117 -2.89 1.64 14.47
CA THR A 117 -2.62 2.25 13.16
C THR A 117 -1.70 1.36 12.33
N ILE A 118 -0.56 0.96 12.89
CA ILE A 118 0.44 0.09 12.26
C ILE A 118 -0.16 -1.27 11.94
N GLY A 119 -0.73 -1.95 12.94
CA GLY A 119 -1.38 -3.26 12.74
C GLY A 119 -2.46 -3.18 11.67
N GLY A 120 -3.32 -2.16 11.71
CA GLY A 120 -4.34 -1.96 10.69
C GLY A 120 -3.81 -1.57 9.30
N LEU A 121 -2.53 -1.23 9.13
CA LEU A 121 -1.89 -1.12 7.81
C LEU A 121 -1.37 -2.48 7.35
N LEU A 122 -0.71 -3.22 8.24
CA LEU A 122 -0.24 -4.58 7.96
C LEU A 122 -1.41 -5.50 7.57
N ASP A 123 -2.52 -5.46 8.32
CA ASP A 123 -3.73 -6.23 8.02
C ASP A 123 -4.29 -5.93 6.61
N LEU A 124 -4.24 -4.67 6.18
CA LEU A 124 -4.69 -4.27 4.84
C LEU A 124 -3.74 -4.79 3.75
N ILE A 125 -2.43 -4.75 4.00
CA ILE A 125 -1.42 -5.27 3.07
C ILE A 125 -1.57 -6.79 2.94
N ASP A 126 -1.76 -7.50 4.04
CA ASP A 126 -1.96 -8.95 4.03
C ASP A 126 -3.28 -9.36 3.38
N SER A 127 -4.35 -8.60 3.62
CA SER A 127 -5.61 -8.78 2.87
C SER A 127 -5.39 -8.59 1.36
N CYS A 128 -4.55 -7.62 0.96
CA CYS A 128 -4.24 -7.40 -0.45
C CYS A 128 -3.44 -8.58 -1.04
N LYS A 129 -2.48 -9.14 -0.29
CA LYS A 129 -1.74 -10.34 -0.69
C LYS A 129 -2.68 -11.50 -0.96
N GLU A 130 -3.63 -11.75 -0.05
CA GLU A 130 -4.56 -12.86 -0.17
C GLU A 130 -5.47 -12.75 -1.40
N GLU A 131 -5.96 -11.54 -1.71
CA GLU A 131 -6.78 -11.33 -2.91
C GLU A 131 -5.97 -11.47 -4.22
N MET A 132 -4.66 -11.26 -4.13
CA MET A 132 -3.74 -11.27 -5.26
C MET A 132 -2.98 -12.60 -5.40
N LYS A 133 -3.12 -13.55 -4.46
CA LYS A 133 -2.30 -14.78 -4.43
C LYS A 133 -2.36 -15.64 -5.69
N MET A 134 -3.52 -15.64 -6.36
CA MET A 134 -3.73 -16.40 -7.60
C MET A 134 -3.12 -15.70 -8.82
N VAL A 135 -2.85 -14.41 -8.71
CA VAL A 135 -2.33 -13.57 -9.78
C VAL A 135 -0.82 -13.36 -9.62
N ILE A 136 -0.29 -13.40 -8.39
CA ILE A 136 1.16 -13.30 -8.14
C ILE A 136 2.00 -14.23 -9.03
N PRO A 137 1.67 -15.52 -9.25
CA PRO A 137 2.46 -16.37 -10.16
C PRO A 137 2.45 -15.93 -11.63
N LEU A 138 1.48 -15.11 -12.03
CA LEU A 138 1.38 -14.52 -13.37
C LEU A 138 2.17 -13.22 -13.50
N LEU A 139 2.48 -12.59 -12.37
CA LEU A 139 3.26 -11.38 -12.26
C LEU A 139 4.71 -11.84 -12.01
N ASN A 140 5.64 -11.52 -12.90
CA ASN A 140 7.06 -11.88 -12.71
C ASN A 140 7.72 -11.05 -11.58
N LEU A 141 7.22 -11.20 -10.35
CA LEU A 141 7.62 -10.52 -9.12
C LEU A 141 8.85 -11.16 -8.47
#